data_AF-A0A0Q3KHM4-F1
#
_entry.id   AF-A0A0Q3KHM4-F1
#
_cell.length_a   1.000
_cell.length_b   1.000
_cell.length_c   1.000
_cell.angle_alpha   90.00
_cell.angle_beta   90.00
_cell.angle_gamma   90.00
#
_symmetry.space_group_name_H-M   'P 1'
#
loop_
_entity.id
_entity.type
_entity.pdbx_description
1 polymer ?
#
loop_
_entity_poly.entity_id
_entity_poly.type
_entity_poly.pdbx_seq_one_letter_code
_entity_poly.pdbx_strand_id
1 'polypeptide(L)'
;MSYLRIAHINEQGTYFVIVPVETSFGSQPRVAQEASIDRWRLAAMSARLNGTVVPVWENGDRLAFRAPQRFHAFFKSLSLPLVLGMLNETLSC
;
A
#
# COMPACT_ATOMS: atom_id res chain seq x y z
N MET A 1 11.37 -9.64 -13.69
CA MET A 1 11.47 -8.83 -12.46
C MET A 1 10.48 -7.70 -12.59
N SER A 2 9.53 -7.62 -11.67
CA SER A 2 8.53 -6.56 -11.64
C SER A 2 8.93 -5.51 -10.60
N TYR A 3 8.80 -4.23 -10.94
CA TYR A 3 9.07 -3.13 -10.03
C TYR A 3 7.77 -2.42 -9.68
N LEU A 4 7.54 -2.20 -8.39
CA LEU A 4 6.39 -1.46 -7.88
C LEU A 4 6.87 -0.17 -7.25
N ARG A 5 6.32 0.97 -7.68
CA ARG A 5 6.57 2.24 -7.01
C ARG A 5 5.73 2.29 -5.75
N ILE A 6 6.38 2.55 -4.62
CA ILE A 6 5.77 2.54 -3.30
C ILE A 6 6.04 3.86 -2.57
N ALA A 7 5.22 4.16 -1.58
CA ALA A 7 5.49 5.22 -0.63
C ALA A 7 5.84 4.61 0.73
N HIS A 8 7.06 4.85 1.21
CA HIS A 8 7.49 4.50 2.55
C HIS A 8 7.37 5.73 3.45
N ILE A 9 6.46 5.68 4.43
CA ILE A 9 6.19 6.80 5.33
C ILE A 9 6.28 6.37 6.79
N ASN A 10 6.55 7.33 7.67
CA ASN A 10 6.40 7.15 9.11
C ASN A 10 5.23 8.00 9.60
N GLU A 11 4.19 7.35 10.12
CA GLU A 11 3.04 8.01 10.71
C GLU A 11 2.97 7.64 12.19
N GLN A 12 3.12 8.63 13.06
CA GLN A 12 3.07 8.50 14.53
C GLN A 12 4.00 7.38 15.07
N GLY A 13 5.22 7.28 14.52
CA GLY A 13 6.21 6.28 14.93
C GLY A 13 5.96 4.88 14.34
N THR A 14 4.95 4.71 13.48
CA THR A 14 4.70 3.47 12.74
C THR A 14 5.08 3.65 11.28
N TYR A 15 5.91 2.74 10.76
CA TYR A 15 6.26 2.76 9.34
C TYR A 15 5.20 2.05 8.49
N PHE A 16 4.91 2.63 7.33
CA PHE A 16 4.00 2.09 6.31
C PHE A 16 4.68 1.97 4.98
N VAL A 17 4.42 0.86 4.30
CA VAL A 17 4.77 0.66 2.90
C VAL A 17 3.46 0.70 2.12
N ILE A 18 3.15 1.86 1.56
CA ILE A 18 1.94 2.11 0.79
C ILE A 18 2.18 1.65 -0.65
N VAL A 19 1.34 0.73 -1.12
CA VAL A 19 1.43 0.15 -2.47
C VAL A 19 0.22 0.62 -3.28
N PRO A 20 0.37 1.61 -4.17
CA PRO A 20 -0.70 1.96 -5.10
C PRO A 20 -0.92 0.81 -6.08
N VAL A 21 -2.17 0.35 -6.18
CA VAL A 21 -2.58 -0.72 -7.09
C VAL A 21 -3.80 -0.29 -7.89
N GLU A 22 -4.04 -0.98 -8.98
CA GLU A 22 -5.20 -0.71 -9.83
C GLU A 22 -6.51 -1.05 -9.12
N THR A 23 -7.60 -0.43 -9.58
CA THR A 23 -8.96 -0.67 -9.08
C THR A 23 -9.39 -2.14 -9.19
N SER A 24 -8.84 -2.85 -10.18
CA SER A 24 -9.00 -4.29 -10.38
C SER A 24 -8.53 -5.13 -9.19
N PHE A 25 -7.60 -4.62 -8.36
CA PHE A 25 -7.20 -5.28 -7.12
C PHE A 25 -8.34 -5.32 -6.09
N GLY A 26 -9.11 -4.24 -6.01
CA GLY A 26 -10.23 -4.11 -5.09
C GLY A 26 -11.35 -5.10 -5.38
N SER A 27 -11.52 -5.52 -6.64
CA SER A 27 -12.53 -6.51 -7.05
C SER A 27 -12.05 -7.96 -6.88
N GLN A 28 -10.77 -8.20 -6.54
CA GLN A 28 -10.26 -9.54 -6.30
C GLN A 28 -10.84 -10.16 -5.01
N PRO A 29 -10.95 -11.49 -4.93
CA PRO A 29 -11.27 -12.18 -3.69
C PRO A 29 -10.27 -11.85 -2.58
N ARG A 30 -10.74 -11.80 -1.33
CA ARG A 30 -9.92 -11.46 -0.16
C ARG A 30 -8.64 -12.30 -0.05
N VAL A 31 -8.72 -13.58 -0.42
CA VAL A 31 -7.59 -14.52 -0.43
C VAL A 31 -6.53 -14.13 -1.45
N ALA A 32 -6.92 -13.67 -2.64
CA ALA A 32 -5.97 -13.21 -3.67
C ALA A 32 -5.30 -11.88 -3.28
N GLN A 33 -6.06 -10.98 -2.64
CA GLN A 33 -5.50 -9.76 -2.08
C GLN A 33 -4.48 -10.06 -0.96
N GLU A 34 -4.79 -10.99 -0.06
CA GLU A 34 -3.89 -11.43 1.01
C GLU A 34 -2.60 -12.05 0.45
N ALA A 35 -2.71 -12.95 -0.54
CA ALA A 35 -1.55 -13.53 -1.20
C ALA A 35 -0.63 -12.47 -1.85
N SER A 36 -1.22 -11.41 -2.42
CA SER A 36 -0.45 -10.30 -3.00
C SER A 36 0.23 -9.46 -1.91
N ILE A 37 -0.47 -9.17 -0.82
CA ILE A 37 0.08 -8.45 0.34
C ILE A 37 1.23 -9.22 0.97
N ASP A 38 1.10 -10.53 1.12
CA ASP A 38 2.17 -11.39 1.65
C ASP A 38 3.40 -11.40 0.74
N ARG A 39 3.21 -11.44 -0.59
CA ARG A 39 4.31 -11.30 -1.55
C ARG A 39 5.03 -9.96 -1.39
N TRP A 40 4.29 -8.85 -1.32
CA TRP A 40 4.89 -7.52 -1.14
C TRP A 40 5.57 -7.37 0.22
N ARG A 41 5.03 -8.00 1.25
CA ARG A 41 5.65 -8.02 2.59
C ARG A 41 6.99 -8.74 2.55
N LEU A 42 7.07 -9.90 1.90
CA LEU A 42 8.33 -10.63 1.72
C LEU A 42 9.35 -9.80 0.92
N ALA A 43 8.91 -9.15 -0.16
CA ALA A 43 9.75 -8.27 -0.94
C ALA A 43 10.26 -7.08 -0.09
N ALA A 44 9.37 -6.42 0.66
CA ALA A 44 9.72 -5.30 1.54
C ALA A 44 10.73 -5.71 2.61
N MET A 45 10.56 -6.90 3.21
CA MET A 45 11.52 -7.47 4.16
C MET A 45 12.89 -7.69 3.51
N SER A 46 12.92 -8.22 2.29
CA SER A 46 14.19 -8.42 1.56
C SER A 46 14.89 -7.10 1.23
N ALA A 47 14.12 -6.04 0.97
CA ALA A 47 14.60 -4.68 0.75
C ALA A 47 14.91 -3.91 2.04
N ARG A 48 14.78 -4.54 3.23
CA ARG A 48 14.92 -3.89 4.55
C ARG A 48 13.97 -2.71 4.79
N LEU A 49 12.83 -2.71 4.11
CA LEU A 49 11.75 -1.76 4.33
C LEU A 49 10.91 -2.23 5.51
N ASN A 50 11.14 -1.60 6.66
CA ASN A 50 10.34 -1.85 7.85
C ASN A 50 8.98 -1.18 7.72
N GLY A 51 7.90 -1.90 8.00
CA GLY A 51 6.58 -1.30 8.08
C GLY A 51 5.44 -2.27 7.76
N THR A 52 4.22 -1.75 7.89
CA THR A 52 3.03 -2.47 7.47
C THR A 52 2.76 -2.18 6.00
N VAL A 53 2.65 -3.24 5.19
CA VAL A 53 2.25 -3.11 3.77
C VAL A 53 0.76 -2.78 3.71
N VAL A 54 0.44 -1.68 3.04
CA VAL A 54 -0.93 -1.19 2.88
C VAL A 54 -1.20 -0.95 1.40
N PRO A 55 -1.96 -1.83 0.72
CA PRO A 55 -2.41 -1.53 -0.62
C PRO A 55 -3.46 -0.43 -0.59
N VAL A 56 -3.40 0.45 -1.59
CA VAL A 56 -4.36 1.51 -1.82
C VAL A 56 -4.74 1.55 -3.29
N TRP A 57 -6.01 1.78 -3.58
CA TRP A 57 -6.54 1.83 -4.94
C TRP A 57 -7.70 2.81 -5.02
N GLU A 58 -8.03 3.23 -6.23
CA GLU A 58 -9.19 4.06 -6.49
C GLU A 58 -10.47 3.23 -6.42
N ASN A 59 -11.51 3.80 -5.83
CA ASN A 59 -12.85 3.22 -5.77
C ASN A 59 -13.88 4.33 -6.03
N GLY A 60 -14.10 4.64 -7.31
CA GLY A 60 -14.78 5.86 -7.72
C GLY A 60 -14.01 7.09 -7.22
N ASP A 61 -14.69 8.06 -6.63
CA ASP A 61 -14.06 9.29 -6.12
C ASP A 61 -13.36 9.12 -4.76
N ARG A 62 -13.21 7.89 -4.27
CA ARG A 62 -12.65 7.59 -2.95
C ARG A 62 -11.42 6.71 -3.03
N LEU A 63 -10.51 6.91 -2.09
CA LEU A 63 -9.39 6.00 -1.86
C LEU A 63 -9.88 4.80 -1.05
N ALA A 64 -9.79 3.62 -1.64
CA ALA A 64 -9.94 2.36 -0.94
C ALA A 64 -8.56 1.84 -0.52
N PHE A 65 -8.50 1.19 0.64
CA PHE A 65 -7.25 0.77 1.23
C PHE A 65 -7.43 -0.41 2.18
N ARG A 66 -6.34 -1.15 2.42
CA ARG A 66 -6.32 -2.23 3.42
C ARG A 66 -5.25 -1.98 4.47
N ALA A 67 -5.63 -1.21 5.50
CA ALA A 67 -4.76 -0.78 6.59
C ALA A 67 -5.25 -1.28 7.95
N PRO A 68 -4.39 -1.32 8.99
CA PRO A 68 -4.81 -1.54 10.37
C PRO A 68 -5.83 -0.48 10.82
N GLN A 69 -6.85 -0.91 11.58
CA GLN A 69 -7.99 -0.07 11.97
C GLN A 69 -7.59 1.25 12.63
N ARG A 70 -6.51 1.25 13.43
CA ARG A 70 -6.03 2.45 14.14
C ARG A 70 -5.59 3.59 13.21
N PHE A 71 -5.24 3.32 11.96
CA PHE A 71 -4.82 4.32 10.97
C PHE A 71 -5.88 4.61 9.90
N HIS A 72 -7.10 4.06 10.03
CA HIS A 72 -8.15 4.31 9.05
C HIS A 72 -8.47 5.79 8.88
N ALA A 73 -8.39 6.59 9.95
CA ALA A 73 -8.61 8.04 9.87
C ALA A 73 -7.58 8.72 8.95
N PHE A 74 -6.30 8.36 9.09
CA PHE A 74 -5.21 8.87 8.25
C PHE A 74 -5.39 8.47 6.78
N PHE A 75 -5.62 7.18 6.51
CA PHE A 75 -5.80 6.73 5.13
C PHE A 75 -7.08 7.28 4.48
N LYS A 76 -8.13 7.59 5.27
CA LYS A 76 -9.34 8.28 4.77
C LYS A 76 -9.10 9.74 4.39
N SER A 77 -8.10 10.42 4.98
CA SER A 77 -7.77 11.79 4.59
C SER A 77 -6.91 11.85 3.32
N LEU A 78 -6.38 10.72 2.84
CA LEU A 78 -5.59 10.65 1.63
C LEU A 78 -6.46 10.48 0.38
N SER A 79 -5.94 10.96 -0.75
CA SER A 79 -6.46 10.69 -2.09
C SER A 79 -5.42 9.97 -2.92
N LEU A 80 -5.83 9.27 -3.98
CA LEU A 80 -4.88 8.55 -4.84
C LEU A 80 -3.84 9.51 -5.47
N PRO A 81 -4.20 10.71 -5.97
CA PRO A 81 -3.21 11.69 -6.46
C PRO A 81 -2.17 12.09 -5.40
N LEU A 82 -2.59 12.27 -4.14
CA LEU A 82 -1.67 12.56 -3.05
C LEU A 82 -0.71 11.39 -2.79
N VAL A 83 -1.22 10.15 -2.78
CA VAL A 83 -0.36 8.96 -2.64
C VAL A 83 0.66 8.86 -3.77
N LEU A 84 0.23 9.08 -5.02
CA LEU A 84 1.11 9.04 -6.18
C LEU A 84 2.21 10.12 -6.10
N GLY A 85 1.92 11.28 -5.49
CA GLY A 85 2.90 12.32 -5.19
C GLY A 85 3.87 11.99 -4.06
N MET A 86 3.52 11.04 -3.17
CA MET A 86 4.37 10.61 -2.04
C MET A 86 5.27 9.42 -2.38
N LEU A 87 5.19 8.86 -3.59
CA LEU A 87 6.00 7.71 -4.00
C LEU A 87 7.49 8.07 -3.99
N ASN A 88 8.23 7.45 -3.09
CA ASN A 88 9.64 7.74 -2.81
C ASN A 88 10.55 6.53 -3.02
N GLU A 89 10.00 5.32 -3.16
CA GLU A 89 10.78 4.08 -3.23
C GLU A 89 10.27 3.12 -4.31
N THR A 90 11.11 2.16 -4.69
CA THR A 90 10.78 1.12 -5.67
C THR A 90 11.03 -0.27 -5.08
N LEU A 91 9.97 -1.07 -5.02
CA LEU A 91 9.99 -2.42 -4.51
C LEU A 91 10.19 -3.42 -5.65
N SER A 92 11.21 -4.26 -5.55
CA SER A 92 11.47 -5.34 -6.51
C SER A 92 10.73 -6.60 -6.07
N CYS A 93 9.83 -7.11 -6.92
CA CYS A 93 9.00 -8.30 -6.68
C CYS A 93 9.19 -9.35 -7.77
#